data_AF-A0A3S1QC93-F1
#
_entry.id   AF-A0A3S1QC93-F1
#
_cell.length_a   1.000
_cell.length_b   1.000
_cell.length_c   1.000
_cell.angle_alpha   90.00
_cell.angle_beta   90.00
_cell.angle_gamma   90.00
#
_symmetry.space_group_name_H-M   'P 1'
#
loop_
_entity.id
_entity.type
_entity.pdbx_description
1 polymer ?
#
loop_
_entity_poly.entity_id
_entity_poly.type
_entity_poly.pdbx_seq_one_letter_code
_entity_poly.pdbx_strand_id
1 'polypeptide(L)'
;MLQDPKSHVSWSRFRADAVGTTAVEFAMLAPLFILLLLGMVAYGIYFGASHSVQQIAADAARTAIAGLNQTERQALVTDFINHDVAGYPFVDAHKLTVDAKDSVIDGSQFVVSVSYDARDLPIWNLLDSLP
;
A
#
# COMPACT_ATOMS: atom_id res chain seq x y z
N MET A 1 20.29 -21.08 64.98
CA MET A 1 19.55 -19.85 65.38
C MET A 1 20.17 -18.67 64.64
N LEU A 2 19.52 -18.25 63.53
CA LEU A 2 19.41 -16.88 62.96
C LEU A 2 20.72 -16.15 62.54
N GLN A 3 20.85 -15.46 61.40
CA GLN A 3 19.92 -14.58 60.67
C GLN A 3 20.25 -14.53 59.16
N ASP A 4 19.22 -14.46 58.31
CA ASP A 4 19.29 -14.05 56.89
C ASP A 4 19.46 -12.52 56.77
N PRO A 5 20.33 -12.01 55.88
CA PRO A 5 20.47 -10.58 55.66
C PRO A 5 19.34 -10.05 54.77
N LYS A 6 18.48 -9.18 55.33
CA LYS A 6 17.43 -8.47 54.59
C LYS A 6 18.06 -7.37 53.72
N SER A 7 18.01 -7.53 52.41
CA SER A 7 18.43 -6.49 51.45
C SER A 7 17.41 -5.35 51.45
N HIS A 8 17.73 -4.24 52.11
CA HIS A 8 16.94 -3.01 52.02
C HIS A 8 17.18 -2.33 50.66
N VAL A 9 16.23 -2.46 49.74
CA VAL A 9 16.25 -1.71 48.48
C VAL A 9 16.10 -0.22 48.81
N SER A 10 17.15 0.56 48.56
CA SER A 10 17.17 2.00 48.85
C SER A 10 16.43 2.78 47.76
N TRP A 11 15.35 3.46 48.14
CA TRP A 11 14.54 4.33 47.29
C TRP A 11 15.34 5.45 46.58
N SER A 12 16.51 5.83 47.11
CA SER A 12 17.41 6.79 46.45
C SER A 12 18.05 6.24 45.17
N ARG A 13 18.29 4.93 45.09
CA ARG A 13 18.88 4.28 43.90
C ARG A 13 17.88 4.24 42.74
N PHE A 14 16.59 4.08 43.04
CA PHE A 14 15.53 4.11 42.03
C PHE A 14 15.38 5.49 41.36
N ARG A 15 15.63 6.59 42.10
CA ARG A 15 15.57 7.96 41.56
C ARG A 15 16.79 8.37 40.73
N ALA A 16 17.90 7.65 40.86
CA ALA A 16 19.15 7.92 40.15
C ALA A 16 19.42 6.91 39.02
N ASP A 17 18.46 6.03 38.72
CA ASP A 17 18.62 4.96 37.75
C ASP A 17 18.31 5.45 36.32
N ALA A 18 19.37 5.71 35.56
CA ALA A 18 19.28 6.15 34.15
C ALA A 18 18.54 5.15 33.26
N VAL A 19 18.57 3.85 33.58
CA VAL A 19 17.86 2.80 32.82
C VAL A 19 16.36 2.97 32.96
N GLY A 20 15.88 3.35 34.16
CA GLY A 20 14.47 3.65 34.40
C GLY A 20 13.97 4.86 33.60
N THR A 21 14.80 5.91 33.48
CA THR A 21 14.48 7.09 32.67
C THR A 21 14.37 6.76 31.19
N THR A 22 15.33 6.01 30.62
CA THR A 22 15.31 5.61 29.20
C THR A 22 14.11 4.72 28.87
N ALA A 23 13.69 3.83 29.78
CA ALA A 23 12.51 3.00 29.58
C ALA A 23 11.22 3.83 29.45
N VAL A 24 11.08 4.90 30.23
CA VAL A 24 9.93 5.81 30.17
C VAL A 24 9.94 6.64 28.88
N GLU A 25 11.11 7.14 28.46
CA GLU A 25 11.26 7.85 27.19
C GLU A 25 10.88 6.98 26.00
N PHE A 26 11.34 5.72 25.98
CA PHE A 26 10.95 4.76 24.95
C PHE A 26 9.45 4.47 24.97
N ALA A 27 8.85 4.26 26.15
CA ALA A 27 7.41 4.00 26.28
C ALA A 27 6.54 5.16 25.75
N MET A 28 7.04 6.40 25.81
CA MET A 28 6.34 7.56 25.25
C MET A 28 6.54 7.69 23.73
N LEU A 29 7.75 7.40 23.21
CA LEU A 29 8.07 7.58 21.79
C LEU A 29 7.69 6.39 20.91
N ALA A 30 7.77 5.17 21.43
CA ALA A 30 7.50 3.95 20.68
C ALA A 30 6.08 3.91 20.07
N PRO A 31 5.00 4.31 20.77
CA PRO A 31 3.67 4.34 20.15
C PRO A 31 3.58 5.28 18.95
N LEU A 32 4.19 6.48 19.05
CA LEU A 32 4.23 7.43 17.94
C LEU A 32 5.06 6.89 16.78
N PHE A 33 6.23 6.31 17.07
CA PHE A 33 7.08 5.71 16.06
C PHE A 33 6.38 4.56 15.32
N ILE A 34 5.72 3.66 16.05
CA ILE A 34 4.95 2.55 15.48
C ILE A 34 3.81 3.10 14.61
N LEU A 35 3.09 4.12 15.08
CA LEU A 35 2.01 4.75 14.31
C LEU A 35 2.54 5.36 13.00
N LEU A 36 3.68 6.05 13.03
CA LEU A 36 4.31 6.59 11.83
C LEU A 36 4.76 5.48 10.87
N LEU A 37 5.34 4.39 11.38
CA LEU A 37 5.76 3.24 10.58
C LEU A 37 4.55 2.58 9.91
N LEU A 38 3.47 2.32 10.66
CA LEU A 38 2.23 1.77 10.11
C LEU A 38 1.62 2.70 9.06
N GLY A 39 1.65 4.01 9.30
CA GLY A 39 1.22 5.02 8.33
C GLY A 39 2.05 5.00 7.03
N MET A 40 3.37 4.85 7.12
CA MET A 40 4.25 4.71 5.95
C MET A 40 3.93 3.44 5.15
N VAL A 41 3.70 2.31 5.83
CA VAL A 41 3.33 1.04 5.17
C VAL A 41 1.97 1.16 4.49
N ALA A 42 0.97 1.72 5.18
CA ALA A 42 -0.36 1.94 4.62
C ALA A 42 -0.30 2.84 3.37
N TYR A 43 0.41 3.96 3.45
CA TYR A 43 0.60 4.84 2.31
C TYR A 43 1.35 4.14 1.16
N GLY A 44 2.38 3.35 1.47
CA GLY A 44 3.15 2.59 0.48
C GLY A 44 2.29 1.62 -0.33
N ILE A 45 1.35 0.92 0.32
CA ILE A 45 0.42 0.01 -0.38
C ILE A 45 -0.53 0.78 -1.30
N TYR A 46 -1.13 1.89 -0.83
CA TYR A 46 -1.99 2.73 -1.66
C TYR A 46 -1.24 3.32 -2.86
N PHE A 47 -0.04 3.86 -2.61
CA PHE A 47 0.81 4.43 -3.64
C PHE A 47 1.25 3.37 -4.65
N GLY A 48 1.62 2.18 -4.19
CA GLY A 48 2.00 1.05 -5.03
C GLY A 48 0.87 0.57 -5.94
N ALA A 49 -0.35 0.43 -5.41
CA ALA A 49 -1.53 0.10 -6.22
C ALA A 49 -1.84 1.19 -7.26
N SER A 50 -1.80 2.46 -6.84
CA SER A 50 -2.06 3.60 -7.72
C SER A 50 -1.05 3.69 -8.88
N HIS A 51 0.23 3.48 -8.58
CA HIS A 51 1.28 3.44 -9.59
C HIS A 51 1.10 2.25 -10.54
N SER A 52 0.76 1.07 -10.00
CA SER A 52 0.47 -0.12 -10.81
C SER A 52 -0.68 0.12 -11.80
N VAL A 53 -1.78 0.74 -11.37
CA VAL A 53 -2.90 1.10 -12.25
C VAL A 53 -2.48 2.07 -13.35
N GLN A 54 -1.63 3.05 -13.04
CA GLN A 54 -1.08 3.98 -14.04
C GLN A 54 -0.20 3.27 -15.07
N GLN A 55 0.66 2.34 -14.62
CA GLN A 55 1.48 1.54 -15.52
C GLN A 55 0.62 0.63 -16.41
N ILE A 56 -0.40 -0.03 -15.86
CA ILE A 56 -1.36 -0.83 -16.63
C ILE A 56 -2.02 0.01 -17.72
N ALA A 57 -2.49 1.23 -17.39
CA ALA A 57 -3.08 2.13 -18.38
C ALA A 57 -2.09 2.51 -19.49
N ALA A 58 -0.85 2.84 -19.12
CA ALA A 58 0.19 3.20 -20.08
C ALA A 58 0.58 2.04 -20.99
N ASP A 59 0.70 0.84 -20.46
CA ASP A 59 1.10 -0.36 -21.20
C ASP A 59 -0.06 -0.86 -22.07
N ALA A 60 -1.30 -0.86 -21.57
CA ALA A 60 -2.49 -1.14 -22.37
C ALA A 60 -2.64 -0.17 -23.54
N ALA A 61 -2.47 1.13 -23.30
CA ALA A 61 -2.47 2.14 -24.36
C ALA A 61 -1.36 1.90 -25.38
N ARG A 62 -0.16 1.51 -24.92
CA ARG A 62 0.96 1.17 -25.82
C ARG A 62 0.63 -0.05 -26.69
N THR A 63 0.06 -1.10 -26.11
CA THR A 63 -0.35 -2.31 -26.85
C THR A 63 -1.40 -1.98 -27.91
N ALA A 64 -2.34 -1.09 -27.59
CA ALA A 64 -3.37 -0.67 -28.53
C ALA A 64 -2.84 -0.01 -29.80
N ILE A 65 -1.63 0.59 -29.79
CA ILE A 65 -1.06 1.28 -30.96
C ILE A 65 -0.90 0.34 -32.16
N ALA A 66 -0.73 -0.97 -31.92
CA ALA A 66 -0.57 -1.95 -33.00
C ALA A 66 -1.86 -2.19 -33.81
N GLY A 67 -3.04 -1.81 -33.29
CA GLY A 67 -4.31 -2.06 -33.96
C GLY A 67 -4.66 -1.00 -35.02
N LEU A 68 -5.15 -1.44 -36.17
CA LEU A 68 -5.46 -0.60 -37.33
C LEU A 68 -6.78 0.16 -37.19
N ASN A 69 -7.70 -0.35 -36.37
CA ASN A 69 -9.01 0.23 -36.13
C ASN A 69 -9.45 0.02 -34.66
N GLN A 70 -10.49 0.73 -34.23
CA GLN A 70 -10.96 0.69 -32.84
C GLN A 70 -11.22 -0.73 -32.32
N THR A 71 -11.85 -1.61 -33.11
CA THR A 71 -12.17 -2.97 -32.68
C THR A 71 -10.91 -3.79 -32.41
N GLU A 72 -9.91 -3.67 -33.28
CA GLU A 72 -8.63 -4.34 -33.10
C GLU A 72 -7.86 -3.79 -31.88
N ARG A 73 -7.85 -2.45 -31.72
CA ARG A 73 -7.25 -1.80 -30.55
C ARG A 73 -7.90 -2.23 -29.24
N GLN A 74 -9.22 -2.35 -29.21
CA GLN A 74 -9.96 -2.86 -28.06
C GLN A 74 -9.59 -4.31 -27.75
N ALA A 75 -9.55 -5.18 -28.77
CA ALA A 75 -9.15 -6.57 -28.59
C ALA A 75 -7.74 -6.70 -28.01
N LEU A 76 -6.79 -5.90 -28.50
CA LEU A 76 -5.42 -5.84 -28.00
C LEU A 76 -5.34 -5.39 -26.53
N VAL A 77 -6.11 -4.37 -26.14
CA VAL A 77 -6.20 -3.94 -24.74
C VAL A 77 -6.79 -5.04 -23.87
N THR A 78 -7.89 -5.67 -24.30
CA THR A 78 -8.51 -6.75 -23.53
C THR A 78 -7.58 -7.95 -23.38
N ASP A 79 -6.83 -8.31 -24.42
CA ASP A 79 -5.86 -9.40 -24.36
C ASP A 79 -4.72 -9.10 -23.37
N PHE A 80 -4.15 -7.90 -23.43
CA PHE A 80 -3.14 -7.44 -22.47
C PHE A 80 -3.65 -7.50 -21.02
N ILE A 81 -4.87 -7.03 -20.76
CA ILE A 81 -5.44 -7.04 -19.41
C ILE A 81 -5.61 -8.47 -18.87
N ASN A 82 -5.99 -9.41 -19.74
CA ASN A 82 -6.20 -10.80 -19.35
C ASN A 82 -4.88 -11.56 -19.10
N HIS A 83 -3.80 -11.18 -19.77
CA HIS A 83 -2.52 -11.92 -19.71
C HIS A 83 -1.49 -11.28 -18.76
N ASP A 84 -1.41 -9.96 -18.70
CA ASP A 84 -0.25 -9.27 -18.12
C ASP A 84 -0.53 -8.62 -16.75
N VAL A 85 -1.79 -8.36 -16.39
CA VAL A 85 -2.15 -7.63 -15.15
C VAL A 85 -1.69 -8.34 -13.87
N ALA A 86 -1.62 -9.67 -13.88
CA ALA A 86 -1.18 -10.45 -12.72
C ALA A 86 0.27 -10.14 -12.29
N GLY A 87 1.07 -9.50 -13.16
CA GLY A 87 2.43 -9.06 -12.85
C GLY A 87 2.52 -7.76 -12.05
N TYR A 88 1.41 -7.02 -11.86
CA TYR A 88 1.43 -5.72 -11.19
C TYR A 88 1.10 -5.85 -9.69
N PRO A 89 1.96 -5.34 -8.78
CA PRO A 89 1.74 -5.45 -7.34
C PRO A 89 0.47 -4.73 -6.86
N PHE A 90 -0.19 -5.29 -5.84
CA PHE A 90 -1.36 -4.69 -5.17
C PHE A 90 -2.58 -4.44 -6.08
N VAL A 91 -2.63 -5.08 -7.24
CA VAL A 91 -3.74 -5.01 -8.19
C VAL A 91 -4.32 -6.41 -8.40
N ASP A 92 -5.64 -6.52 -8.26
CA ASP A 92 -6.43 -7.69 -8.66
C ASP A 92 -7.12 -7.41 -10.00
N ALA A 93 -6.89 -8.27 -11.00
CA ALA A 93 -7.49 -8.13 -12.32
C ALA A 93 -9.02 -8.11 -12.29
N HIS A 94 -9.65 -8.81 -11.33
CA HIS A 94 -11.11 -8.85 -11.19
C HIS A 94 -11.70 -7.53 -10.66
N LYS A 95 -10.87 -6.61 -10.18
CA LYS A 95 -11.25 -5.29 -9.66
C LYS A 95 -10.89 -4.15 -10.61
N LEU A 96 -10.36 -4.48 -11.78
CA LEU A 96 -10.09 -3.53 -12.84
C LEU A 96 -11.29 -3.43 -13.78
N THR A 97 -11.63 -2.19 -14.12
CA THR A 97 -12.54 -1.87 -15.21
C THR A 97 -11.75 -1.08 -16.23
N VAL A 98 -11.74 -1.57 -17.48
CA VAL A 98 -11.01 -0.93 -18.58
C VAL A 98 -11.98 -0.54 -19.68
N ASP A 99 -11.86 0.70 -20.14
CA ASP A 99 -12.63 1.27 -21.24
C ASP A 99 -11.67 1.84 -22.28
N ALA A 100 -11.65 1.24 -23.46
CA ALA A 100 -10.75 1.59 -24.54
C ALA A 100 -11.56 2.01 -25.78
N LYS A 101 -11.38 3.24 -26.26
CA LYS A 101 -12.18 3.80 -27.37
C LYS A 101 -11.46 4.95 -28.07
N ASP A 102 -11.83 5.19 -29.33
CA ASP A 102 -11.42 6.42 -30.00
C ASP A 102 -12.01 7.64 -29.25
N SER A 103 -11.25 8.72 -29.19
CA SER A 103 -11.68 9.95 -28.51
C SER A 103 -12.78 10.66 -29.31
N VAL A 104 -13.84 11.06 -28.61
CA VAL A 104 -14.94 11.85 -29.18
C VAL A 104 -14.58 13.33 -29.38
N ILE A 105 -13.49 13.78 -28.76
CA ILE A 105 -13.00 15.17 -28.84
C ILE A 105 -11.96 15.30 -29.96
N ASP A 106 -11.09 14.30 -30.09
CA ASP A 106 -10.02 14.26 -31.07
C ASP A 106 -9.94 12.87 -31.71
N GLY A 107 -10.47 12.72 -32.92
CA GLY A 107 -10.51 11.43 -33.63
C GLY A 107 -9.14 10.85 -34.01
N SER A 108 -8.05 11.59 -33.78
CA SER A 108 -6.69 11.07 -33.93
C SER A 108 -6.17 10.34 -32.68
N GLN A 109 -6.89 10.43 -31.56
CA GLN A 109 -6.49 9.83 -30.29
C GLN A 109 -7.30 8.57 -29.97
N PHE A 110 -6.60 7.57 -29.47
CA PHE A 110 -7.18 6.41 -28.81
C PHE A 110 -6.97 6.51 -27.30
N VAL A 111 -8.04 6.40 -26.52
CA VAL A 111 -8.01 6.59 -25.07
C VAL A 111 -8.25 5.25 -24.38
N VAL A 112 -7.36 4.89 -23.47
CA VAL A 112 -7.53 3.75 -22.56
C VAL A 112 -7.69 4.28 -21.15
N SER A 113 -8.89 4.10 -20.59
CA SER A 113 -9.22 4.47 -19.22
C SER A 113 -9.22 3.22 -18.36
N VAL A 114 -8.47 3.25 -17.26
CA VAL A 114 -8.39 2.15 -16.30
C VAL A 114 -8.87 2.65 -14.95
N SER A 115 -9.86 1.97 -14.38
CA SER A 115 -10.37 2.20 -13.04
C SER A 115 -10.12 0.98 -12.18
N TYR A 116 -9.80 1.18 -10.90
CA TYR A 116 -9.56 0.10 -9.95
C TYR A 116 -10.40 0.27 -8.70
N ASP A 117 -11.05 -0.81 -8.28
CA ASP A 117 -11.76 -0.86 -7.01
C ASP A 117 -10.79 -1.15 -5.86
N ALA A 118 -10.42 -0.09 -5.14
CA ALA A 118 -9.45 -0.12 -4.06
C ALA A 118 -10.04 -0.47 -2.68
N ARG A 119 -11.34 -0.81 -2.59
CA ARG A 119 -12.03 -1.00 -1.29
C ARG A 119 -11.47 -2.13 -0.43
N ASP A 120 -10.83 -3.13 -1.05
CA ASP A 120 -10.27 -4.27 -0.32
C ASP A 120 -8.74 -4.25 -0.29
N LEU A 121 -8.11 -3.09 -0.51
CA LEU A 121 -6.67 -2.98 -0.31
C LEU A 121 -6.32 -3.32 1.16
N PRO A 122 -5.20 -4.02 1.42
CA PRO A 122 -4.81 -4.45 2.77
C PRO A 122 -4.73 -3.33 3.81
N ILE A 123 -4.58 -2.07 3.37
CA ILE A 123 -4.51 -0.87 4.21
C ILE A 123 -5.76 -0.63 5.06
N TRP A 124 -6.93 -1.06 4.58
CA TRP A 124 -8.19 -0.79 5.27
C TRP A 124 -8.38 -1.70 6.48
N ASN A 125 -7.76 -2.89 6.45
CA ASN A 125 -7.85 -3.88 7.52
C ASN A 125 -6.68 -3.80 8.52
N LEU A 126 -5.79 -2.82 8.38
CA LEU A 126 -4.52 -2.74 9.12
C LEU A 126 -4.72 -2.47 10.62
N LEU A 127 -5.88 -1.94 11.03
CA LEU A 127 -6.22 -1.62 12.43
C LEU A 127 -7.39 -2.44 13.00
N ASP A 128 -8.09 -3.22 12.16
CA ASP A 128 -9.26 -4.02 12.57
C ASP A 128 -8.93 -5.14 13.58
N SER A 129 -7.65 -5.42 13.78
CA SER A 129 -7.15 -6.45 14.71
C SER A 129 -6.59 -5.91 16.02
N LEU A 130 -6.68 -4.60 16.27
CA LEU A 130 -6.27 -4.02 17.54
C LEU A 130 -7.37 -4.23 18.61
N PRO A 131 -7.02 -4.68 19.83
CA PRO A 131 -7.97 -4.90 20.92
C PRO A 131 -8.65 -3.61 21.42
#